data_AF-A0A945MVL7-F1
#
_entry.id   AF-A0A945MVL7-F1
#
_cell.length_a   1.000
_cell.length_b   1.000
_cell.length_c   1.000
_cell.angle_alpha   90.00
_cell.angle_beta   90.00
_cell.angle_gamma   90.00
#
_symmetry.space_group_name_H-M   'P 1'
#
loop_
_entity.id
_entity.type
_entity.pdbx_description
1 polymer ?
#
loop_
_entity_poly.entity_id
_entity_poly.type
_entity_poly.pdbx_seq_one_letter_code
_entity_poly.pdbx_strand_id
1 'polypeptide(L)'
;MYRLLLIAVILTALSGCGKFIYDHKFYQTREEAFAAAQSDIATKISEVAADPKRRIGGSVLVAIPQRQVIERYGVRKAWGRSRGHVPYVADVLELGFLGMAEVIRNAMLFDRVDVIRPLNSSAVPFDGYDFKLWLTATDLEQWQWLFLKSGFRDALPVARDQSFFGEVKGVDSFNDSIHKAYLEFNSPSVDRGKGSGGR
;
A
#
# COMPACT_ATOMS: atom_id res chain seq x y z
N MET A 1 -50.20 29.56 9.94
CA MET A 1 -48.84 29.27 10.46
C MET A 1 -48.34 27.83 10.25
N TYR A 2 -49.08 26.92 9.58
CA TYR A 2 -48.61 25.54 9.35
C TYR A 2 -47.80 25.32 8.06
N ARG A 3 -47.73 26.30 7.15
CA ARG A 3 -47.00 26.18 5.87
C ARG A 3 -45.49 26.44 5.97
N LEU A 4 -45.01 27.12 7.01
CA LEU A 4 -43.58 27.35 7.24
C LEU A 4 -42.88 26.15 7.91
N LEU A 5 -43.63 25.35 8.69
CA LEU A 5 -43.11 24.18 9.40
C LEU A 5 -42.87 22.98 8.46
N LEU A 6 -43.63 22.89 7.36
CA LEU A 6 -43.46 21.82 6.37
C LEU A 6 -42.23 22.00 5.47
N ILE A 7 -41.80 23.25 5.22
CA ILE A 7 -40.62 23.57 4.41
C ILE A 7 -39.32 23.26 5.18
N ALA A 8 -39.32 23.44 6.51
CA ALA A 8 -38.17 23.12 7.36
C ALA A 8 -37.89 21.61 7.47
N VAL A 9 -38.94 20.77 7.42
CA VAL A 9 -38.81 19.30 7.48
C VAL A 9 -38.40 18.69 6.12
N ILE A 10 -38.73 19.35 5.00
CA ILE A 10 -38.32 18.91 3.66
C ILE A 10 -36.86 19.33 3.36
N LEU A 11 -36.37 20.42 3.96
CA LEU A 11 -34.96 20.85 3.84
C LEU A 11 -33.99 19.95 4.62
N THR A 12 -34.40 19.30 5.71
CA THR A 12 -33.56 18.32 6.43
C THR A 12 -33.55 16.94 5.74
N ALA A 13 -34.60 16.59 4.99
CA ALA A 13 -34.68 15.34 4.24
C ALA A 13 -33.85 15.34 2.93
N LEU A 14 -33.35 16.49 2.48
CA LEU A 14 -32.41 16.62 1.35
C LEU A 14 -30.94 16.55 1.77
N SER A 15 -30.65 16.21 3.04
CA SER A 15 -29.33 15.84 3.54
C SER A 15 -28.93 14.46 3.03
N GLY A 16 -28.80 14.31 1.71
CA GLY A 16 -28.10 13.20 1.07
C GLY A 16 -26.61 13.27 1.43
N CYS A 17 -26.28 13.14 2.71
CA CYS A 17 -24.93 13.12 3.23
C CYS A 17 -24.30 11.81 2.75
N GLY A 18 -23.43 11.92 1.75
CA GLY A 18 -22.52 10.83 1.41
C GLY A 18 -21.71 10.50 2.66
N LYS A 19 -21.96 9.35 3.27
CA LYS A 19 -21.21 8.86 4.42
C LYS A 19 -19.89 8.26 3.95
N PHE A 20 -18.81 8.59 4.62
CA PHE A 20 -17.52 7.94 4.39
C PHE A 20 -17.48 6.62 5.16
N ILE A 21 -16.87 5.59 4.58
CA ILE A 21 -16.80 4.25 5.18
C ILE A 21 -15.34 3.86 5.32
N TYR A 22 -14.94 3.51 6.55
CA TYR A 22 -13.65 2.87 6.88
C TYR A 22 -13.92 1.71 7.83
N ASP A 23 -13.33 0.54 7.58
CA ASP A 23 -13.45 -0.63 8.47
C ASP A 23 -14.90 -0.92 8.93
N HIS A 24 -15.83 -0.94 7.96
CA HIS A 24 -17.27 -1.14 8.18
C HIS A 24 -17.98 -0.10 9.07
N LYS A 25 -17.29 0.98 9.47
CA LYS A 25 -17.85 2.10 10.24
C LYS A 25 -18.16 3.28 9.32
N PHE A 26 -19.30 3.92 9.59
CA PHE A 26 -19.73 5.12 8.88
C PHE A 26 -19.29 6.37 9.62
N TYR A 27 -18.76 7.34 8.88
CA TYR A 27 -18.30 8.64 9.37
C TYR A 27 -19.06 9.76 8.68
N GLN A 28 -19.27 10.87 9.39
CA GLN A 28 -20.02 12.02 8.86
C GLN A 28 -19.15 12.86 7.94
N THR A 29 -17.84 12.90 8.20
CA THR A 29 -16.88 13.69 7.44
C THR A 29 -15.74 12.83 6.90
N ARG A 30 -15.07 13.34 5.86
CA ARG A 30 -13.88 12.69 5.28
C ARG A 30 -12.74 12.67 6.30
N GLU A 31 -12.62 13.75 7.06
CA GLU A 31 -11.58 14.00 8.04
C GLU A 31 -11.67 12.98 9.19
N GLU A 32 -12.87 12.72 9.72
CA GLU A 32 -13.10 11.69 10.73
C GLU A 32 -12.74 10.29 10.22
N ALA A 33 -13.18 9.94 9.01
CA ALA A 33 -12.89 8.64 8.42
C ALA A 33 -11.40 8.43 8.16
N PHE A 34 -10.71 9.48 7.72
CA PHE A 34 -9.27 9.44 7.47
C PHE A 34 -8.46 9.40 8.76
N ALA A 35 -8.85 10.15 9.79
CA ALA A 35 -8.22 10.08 11.11
C ALA A 35 -8.35 8.68 11.73
N ALA A 36 -9.50 8.01 11.55
CA ALA A 36 -9.68 6.63 11.96
C ALA A 36 -8.70 5.67 11.24
N ALA A 37 -8.51 5.85 9.92
CA ALA A 37 -7.54 5.08 9.16
C ALA A 37 -6.09 5.31 9.63
N GLN A 38 -5.73 6.56 9.93
CA GLN A 38 -4.42 6.90 10.49
C GLN A 38 -4.18 6.23 11.84
N SER A 39 -5.18 6.25 12.73
CA SER A 39 -5.07 5.60 14.03
C SER A 39 -4.88 4.10 13.90
N ASP A 40 -5.70 3.42 13.08
CA ASP A 40 -5.63 1.97 12.88
C ASP A 40 -4.27 1.54 12.28
N ILE A 41 -3.78 2.27 11.28
CA ILE A 41 -2.48 2.00 10.66
C ILE A 41 -1.34 2.24 11.66
N ALA A 42 -1.40 3.32 12.45
CA ALA A 42 -0.39 3.59 13.48
C ALA A 42 -0.36 2.47 14.54
N THR A 43 -1.52 1.98 14.98
CA THR A 43 -1.62 0.83 15.90
C THR A 43 -0.97 -0.40 15.29
N LYS A 44 -1.34 -0.78 14.06
CA LYS A 44 -0.75 -1.95 13.36
C LYS A 44 0.77 -1.83 13.20
N ILE A 45 1.28 -0.65 12.87
CA ILE A 45 2.72 -0.39 12.77
C ILE A 45 3.41 -0.55 14.14
N SER A 46 2.77 -0.13 15.22
CA SER A 46 3.32 -0.22 16.58
C SER A 46 3.35 -1.65 17.13
N GLU A 47 2.51 -2.54 16.60
CA GLU A 47 2.46 -3.96 16.97
C GLU A 47 3.57 -4.79 16.29
N VAL A 48 4.25 -4.22 15.28
CA VAL A 48 5.34 -4.92 14.58
C VAL A 48 6.58 -5.00 15.46
N ALA A 49 6.89 -6.20 15.92
CA ALA A 49 8.14 -6.51 16.59
C ALA A 49 9.23 -6.91 15.58
N ALA A 50 10.47 -6.54 15.87
CA ALA A 50 11.62 -7.03 15.14
C ALA A 50 11.80 -8.55 15.38
N ASP A 51 12.02 -9.31 14.31
CA ASP A 51 12.34 -10.74 14.38
C ASP A 51 13.76 -10.98 13.81
N PRO A 52 14.77 -11.18 14.68
CA PRO A 52 16.13 -11.44 14.25
C PRO A 52 16.28 -12.63 13.29
N LYS A 53 15.38 -13.62 13.35
CA LYS A 53 15.42 -14.81 12.48
C LYS A 53 15.00 -14.52 11.04
N ARG A 54 14.27 -13.43 10.82
CA ARG A 54 13.79 -12.97 9.50
C ARG A 54 14.63 -11.83 8.95
N ARG A 55 15.69 -11.41 9.66
CA ARG A 55 16.58 -10.35 9.20
C ARG A 55 17.25 -10.75 7.88
N ILE A 56 17.15 -9.88 6.89
CA ILE A 56 17.77 -9.99 5.57
C ILE A 56 19.12 -9.27 5.54
N GLY A 57 19.20 -8.09 6.20
CA GLY A 57 20.36 -7.20 6.13
C GLY A 57 20.43 -6.41 4.82
N GLY A 58 21.48 -5.60 4.63
CA GLY A 58 21.65 -4.75 3.45
C GLY A 58 20.65 -3.60 3.38
N SER A 59 20.48 -3.04 2.19
CA SER A 59 19.67 -1.84 1.94
C SER A 59 18.55 -2.10 0.93
N VAL A 60 17.35 -1.59 1.21
CA VAL A 60 16.20 -1.67 0.32
C VAL A 60 15.67 -0.29 -0.05
N LEU A 61 15.45 -0.08 -1.36
CA LEU A 61 14.70 1.06 -1.88
C LEU A 61 13.24 0.64 -2.09
N VAL A 62 12.33 1.30 -1.38
CA VAL A 62 10.89 1.09 -1.49
C VAL A 62 10.28 2.17 -2.38
N ALA A 63 9.76 1.79 -3.55
CA ALA A 63 9.12 2.71 -4.48
C ALA A 63 7.59 2.59 -4.45
N ILE A 64 6.94 3.61 -3.90
CA ILE A 64 5.47 3.70 -3.79
C ILE A 64 4.97 4.76 -4.77
N PRO A 65 4.00 4.45 -5.65
CA PRO A 65 3.53 5.41 -6.63
C PRO A 65 2.97 6.69 -5.97
N GLN A 66 3.10 7.81 -6.66
CA GLN A 66 2.46 9.05 -6.25
C GLN A 66 0.94 8.91 -6.19
N ARG A 67 0.32 9.72 -5.33
CA ARG A 67 -1.13 9.78 -5.14
C ARG A 67 -1.93 9.83 -6.45
N GLN A 68 -1.49 10.61 -7.43
CA GLN A 68 -2.20 10.73 -8.71
C GLN A 68 -2.24 9.42 -9.52
N VAL A 69 -1.22 8.57 -9.38
CA VAL A 69 -1.19 7.23 -9.97
C VAL A 69 -2.13 6.32 -9.18
N ILE A 70 -2.13 6.42 -7.85
CA ILE A 70 -3.07 5.69 -6.99
C ILE A 70 -4.52 6.04 -7.32
N GLU A 71 -4.84 7.31 -7.51
CA GLU A 71 -6.19 7.74 -7.89
C GLU A 71 -6.61 7.19 -9.27
N ARG A 72 -5.69 7.28 -10.24
CA ARG A 72 -5.94 6.83 -11.63
C ARG A 72 -6.22 5.34 -11.70
N TYR A 73 -5.38 4.52 -11.06
CA TYR A 73 -5.47 3.06 -11.18
C TYR A 73 -6.28 2.41 -10.06
N GLY A 74 -6.31 2.99 -8.87
CA GLY A 74 -6.96 2.41 -7.70
C GLY A 74 -8.41 2.82 -7.47
N VAL A 75 -8.93 3.84 -8.18
CA VAL A 75 -10.23 4.44 -7.81
C VAL A 75 -11.12 4.85 -8.98
N ARG A 76 -10.57 5.42 -10.06
CA ARG A 76 -11.37 6.13 -11.09
C ARG A 76 -12.32 5.27 -11.95
N LYS A 77 -12.26 3.94 -11.92
CA LYS A 77 -13.16 3.07 -12.70
C LYS A 77 -14.26 2.38 -11.89
N ALA A 78 -14.41 2.63 -10.59
CA ALA A 78 -15.62 2.24 -9.87
C ALA A 78 -16.77 3.17 -10.29
N TRP A 79 -17.51 2.76 -11.33
CA TRP A 79 -18.62 3.52 -11.91
C TRP A 79 -19.58 4.00 -10.80
N GLY A 80 -19.77 5.32 -10.68
CA GLY A 80 -20.80 5.90 -9.81
C GLY A 80 -20.34 6.46 -8.46
N ARG A 81 -19.04 6.46 -8.12
CA ARG A 81 -18.57 7.16 -6.91
C ARG A 81 -18.63 8.67 -7.10
N SER A 82 -19.22 9.39 -6.14
CA SER A 82 -19.30 10.86 -6.20
C SER A 82 -17.90 11.49 -6.17
N ARG A 83 -17.74 12.69 -6.74
CA ARG A 83 -16.43 13.39 -6.89
C ARG A 83 -15.63 13.50 -5.59
N GLY A 84 -16.28 13.50 -4.41
CA GLY A 84 -15.62 13.55 -3.10
C GLY A 84 -15.06 12.22 -2.57
N HIS A 85 -15.58 11.07 -3.04
CA HIS A 85 -15.10 9.75 -2.59
C HIS A 85 -13.78 9.35 -3.24
N VAL A 86 -13.53 9.80 -4.47
CA VAL A 86 -12.32 9.42 -5.21
C VAL A 86 -11.04 9.89 -4.50
N PRO A 87 -10.93 11.16 -4.08
CA PRO A 87 -9.80 11.62 -3.26
C PRO A 87 -9.65 10.79 -2.00
N TYR A 88 -10.71 10.65 -1.19
CA TYR A 88 -10.68 9.94 0.09
C TYR A 88 -10.12 8.51 -0.03
N VAL A 89 -10.61 7.73 -1.00
CA VAL A 89 -10.11 6.36 -1.21
C VAL A 89 -8.64 6.37 -1.61
N ALA A 90 -8.21 7.33 -2.42
CA ALA A 90 -6.80 7.49 -2.76
C ALA A 90 -5.94 7.85 -1.54
N ASP A 91 -6.41 8.71 -0.61
CA ASP A 91 -5.70 8.99 0.65
C ASP A 91 -5.52 7.73 1.50
N VAL A 92 -6.59 6.94 1.66
CA VAL A 92 -6.56 5.73 2.49
C VAL A 92 -5.64 4.66 1.88
N LEU A 93 -5.67 4.47 0.57
CA LEU A 93 -4.75 3.57 -0.13
C LEU A 93 -3.29 4.03 -0.01
N GLU A 94 -3.03 5.32 -0.24
CA GLU A 94 -1.72 5.94 -0.09
C GLU A 94 -1.17 5.72 1.33
N LEU A 95 -1.99 5.97 2.35
CA LEU A 95 -1.65 5.76 3.74
C LEU A 95 -1.33 4.29 4.03
N GLY A 96 -2.14 3.35 3.52
CA GLY A 96 -1.89 1.91 3.66
C GLY A 96 -0.57 1.48 3.02
N PHE A 97 -0.24 1.96 1.82
CA PHE A 97 1.02 1.62 1.15
C PHE A 97 2.24 2.20 1.88
N LEU A 98 2.13 3.43 2.40
CA LEU A 98 3.19 4.01 3.24
C LEU A 98 3.33 3.23 4.55
N GLY A 99 2.22 2.82 5.16
CA GLY A 99 2.22 1.99 6.35
C GLY A 99 2.99 0.67 6.16
N MET A 100 2.85 0.02 5.01
CA MET A 100 3.64 -1.18 4.68
C MET A 100 5.15 -0.92 4.64
N ALA A 101 5.59 0.26 4.18
CA ALA A 101 7.00 0.60 4.22
C ALA A 101 7.51 0.82 5.66
N GLU A 102 6.68 1.41 6.52
CA GLU A 102 7.00 1.55 7.95
C GLU A 102 7.03 0.20 8.67
N VAL A 103 6.14 -0.74 8.31
CA VAL A 103 6.17 -2.12 8.79
C VAL A 103 7.53 -2.78 8.52
N ILE A 104 8.07 -2.62 7.29
CA ILE A 104 9.39 -3.19 6.93
C ILE A 104 10.49 -2.58 7.80
N ARG A 105 10.41 -1.27 8.04
CA ARG A 105 11.38 -0.55 8.88
C ARG A 105 11.31 -1.00 10.33
N ASN A 106 10.11 -1.10 10.90
CA ASN A 106 9.90 -1.53 12.30
C ASN A 106 10.27 -3.00 12.52
N ALA A 107 10.01 -3.86 11.54
CA ALA A 107 10.42 -5.26 11.59
C ALA A 107 11.96 -5.44 11.50
N MET A 108 12.70 -4.38 11.19
CA MET A 108 14.16 -4.39 11.02
C MET A 108 14.65 -5.47 10.06
N LEU A 109 13.91 -5.70 8.97
CA LEU A 109 14.28 -6.70 7.96
C LEU A 109 15.60 -6.33 7.26
N PHE A 110 15.82 -5.04 7.01
CA PHE A 110 16.99 -4.50 6.34
C PHE A 110 17.75 -3.55 7.26
N ASP A 111 19.04 -3.33 6.98
CA ASP A 111 19.87 -2.37 7.71
C ASP A 111 19.46 -0.92 7.37
N ARG A 112 18.96 -0.71 6.14
CA ARG A 112 18.51 0.60 5.64
C ARG A 112 17.26 0.45 4.77
N VAL A 113 16.26 1.28 5.01
CA VAL A 113 14.98 1.30 4.27
C VAL A 113 14.67 2.74 3.87
N ASP A 114 14.80 3.05 2.58
CA ASP A 114 14.42 4.34 2.02
C ASP A 114 13.16 4.23 1.19
N VAL A 115 12.32 5.26 1.25
CA VAL A 115 11.04 5.30 0.55
C VAL A 115 11.04 6.46 -0.44
N ILE A 116 10.74 6.18 -1.70
CA ILE A 116 10.56 7.20 -2.73
C ILE A 116 9.20 7.12 -3.38
N ARG A 117 8.80 8.24 -4.00
CA ARG A 117 7.46 8.42 -4.56
C ARG A 117 7.46 8.80 -6.04
N PRO A 118 7.76 7.84 -6.94
CA PRO A 118 7.83 8.10 -8.38
C PRO A 118 6.45 8.05 -9.05
N LEU A 119 6.39 8.55 -10.28
CA LEU A 119 5.25 8.31 -11.18
C LEU A 119 5.24 6.89 -11.72
N ASN A 120 6.41 6.31 -11.92
CA ASN A 120 6.60 4.97 -12.43
C ASN A 120 7.55 4.20 -11.49
N SER A 121 6.98 3.42 -10.57
CA SER A 121 7.74 2.66 -9.58
C SER A 121 8.57 1.54 -10.20
N SER A 122 8.15 0.96 -11.33
CA SER A 122 8.89 -0.13 -11.98
C SER A 122 10.16 0.36 -12.67
N ALA A 123 10.19 1.61 -13.15
CA ALA A 123 11.35 2.20 -13.82
C ALA A 123 12.44 2.72 -12.86
N VAL A 124 12.20 2.70 -11.55
CA VAL A 124 13.19 3.15 -10.55
C VAL A 124 14.44 2.25 -10.60
N PRO A 125 15.65 2.80 -10.83
CA PRO A 125 16.90 2.04 -10.77
C PRO A 125 17.26 1.65 -9.33
N PHE A 126 18.23 0.74 -9.19
CA PHE A 126 18.70 0.31 -7.87
C PHE A 126 19.54 1.36 -7.14
N ASP A 127 20.21 2.30 -7.82
CA ASP A 127 20.98 3.40 -7.23
C ASP A 127 21.85 3.05 -6.01
N GLY A 128 22.52 1.89 -6.04
CA GLY A 128 23.42 1.44 -4.98
C GLY A 128 22.76 0.68 -3.84
N TYR A 129 21.45 0.41 -3.91
CA TYR A 129 20.74 -0.44 -2.96
C TYR A 129 20.91 -1.94 -3.31
N ASP A 130 20.84 -2.81 -2.31
CA ASP A 130 20.93 -4.26 -2.50
C ASP A 130 19.61 -4.85 -3.02
N PHE A 131 18.50 -4.22 -2.61
CA PHE A 131 17.15 -4.65 -2.91
C PHE A 131 16.29 -3.49 -3.39
N LYS A 132 15.30 -3.82 -4.23
CA LYS A 132 14.25 -2.91 -4.64
C LYS A 132 12.91 -3.59 -4.36
N LEU A 133 12.05 -2.89 -3.63
CA LEU A 133 10.66 -3.27 -3.41
C LEU A 133 9.78 -2.19 -4.03
N TRP A 134 8.82 -2.54 -4.86
CA TRP A 134 7.95 -1.53 -5.45
C TRP A 134 6.54 -2.02 -5.64
N LEU A 135 5.62 -1.06 -5.61
CA LEU A 135 4.23 -1.29 -5.88
C LEU A 135 3.91 -0.91 -7.33
N THR A 136 3.30 -1.83 -8.07
CA THR A 136 2.80 -1.60 -9.43
C THR A 136 1.32 -1.91 -9.52
N ALA A 137 0.60 -1.17 -10.35
CA ALA A 137 -0.76 -1.54 -10.74
C ALA A 137 -0.68 -2.50 -11.93
N THR A 138 -1.24 -3.70 -11.80
CA THR A 138 -1.32 -4.68 -12.91
C THR A 138 -2.55 -4.42 -13.78
N ASP A 139 -3.63 -3.97 -13.14
CA ASP A 139 -4.88 -3.51 -13.73
C ASP A 139 -5.54 -2.52 -12.75
N LEU A 140 -6.74 -2.08 -13.07
CA LEU A 140 -7.56 -1.23 -12.22
C LEU A 140 -7.90 -1.95 -10.92
N GLU A 141 -7.67 -1.26 -9.81
CA GLU A 141 -7.84 -1.75 -8.43
C GLU A 141 -6.95 -2.94 -8.06
N GLN A 142 -6.12 -3.43 -8.99
CA GLN A 142 -5.19 -4.53 -8.78
C GLN A 142 -3.78 -4.00 -8.59
N TRP A 143 -3.28 -4.14 -7.37
CA TRP A 143 -1.95 -3.71 -6.95
C TRP A 143 -1.12 -4.91 -6.55
N GLN A 144 0.12 -4.96 -7.03
CA GLN A 144 1.08 -6.02 -6.73
C GLN A 144 2.38 -5.42 -6.23
N TRP A 145 2.85 -5.90 -5.08
CA TRP A 145 4.20 -5.63 -4.60
C TRP A 145 5.18 -6.58 -5.29
N LEU A 146 6.32 -6.05 -5.75
CA LEU A 146 7.37 -6.80 -6.41
C LEU A 146 8.69 -6.56 -5.68
N PHE A 147 9.47 -7.62 -5.49
CA PHE A 147 10.77 -7.61 -4.82
C PHE A 147 11.86 -8.11 -5.76
N LEU A 148 12.96 -7.38 -5.85
CA LEU A 148 14.09 -7.72 -6.70
C LEU A 148 15.39 -7.50 -5.94
N LYS A 149 16.32 -8.45 -6.09
CA LYS A 149 17.70 -8.35 -5.62
C LYS A 149 18.59 -7.80 -6.72
N SER A 150 19.54 -6.94 -6.36
CA SER A 150 20.52 -6.39 -7.30
C SER A 150 21.28 -7.51 -8.01
N GLY A 151 21.47 -7.36 -9.32
CA GLY A 151 22.08 -8.38 -10.19
C GLY A 151 21.14 -9.48 -10.69
N PHE A 152 19.88 -9.53 -10.21
CA PHE A 152 18.84 -10.41 -10.77
C PHE A 152 17.99 -9.68 -11.80
N ARG A 153 17.43 -10.43 -12.75
CA ARG A 153 16.57 -9.89 -13.83
C ARG A 153 15.10 -9.92 -13.45
N ASP A 154 14.64 -11.00 -12.84
CA ASP A 154 13.23 -11.26 -12.60
C ASP A 154 12.84 -10.93 -11.17
N ALA A 155 11.76 -10.17 -11.04
CA ALA A 155 11.19 -9.78 -9.75
C ALA A 155 10.25 -10.87 -9.23
N LEU A 156 10.23 -11.06 -7.92
CA LEU A 156 9.33 -11.99 -7.26
C LEU A 156 8.11 -11.24 -6.68
N PRO A 157 6.90 -11.80 -6.80
CA PRO A 157 5.72 -11.21 -6.20
C PRO A 157 5.76 -11.33 -4.68
N VAL A 158 5.43 -10.24 -4.00
CA VAL A 158 5.23 -10.20 -2.55
C VAL A 158 3.73 -10.17 -2.28
N ALA A 159 3.25 -11.12 -1.49
CA ALA A 159 1.85 -11.20 -1.11
C ALA A 159 1.40 -9.90 -0.44
N ARG A 160 0.26 -9.35 -0.84
CA ARG A 160 -0.34 -8.20 -0.16
C ARG A 160 -0.93 -8.68 1.16
N ASP A 161 -0.59 -8.00 2.24
CA ASP A 161 -1.35 -8.15 3.47
C ASP A 161 -2.68 -7.38 3.35
N GLN A 162 -3.78 -8.12 3.49
CA GLN A 162 -5.15 -7.60 3.43
C GLN A 162 -5.65 -7.08 4.79
N SER A 163 -4.91 -7.26 5.87
CA SER A 163 -5.26 -6.77 7.22
C SER A 163 -5.34 -5.26 7.30
N PHE A 164 -4.61 -4.54 6.45
CA PHE A 164 -4.72 -3.08 6.30
C PHE A 164 -6.06 -2.65 5.65
N PHE A 165 -6.87 -3.60 5.18
CA PHE A 165 -8.15 -3.37 4.49
C PHE A 165 -9.33 -4.17 5.08
N GLY A 166 -9.21 -4.69 6.31
CA GLY A 166 -10.34 -5.25 7.07
C GLY A 166 -10.52 -6.77 7.02
N GLU A 167 -9.63 -7.54 6.36
CA GLU A 167 -9.70 -9.02 6.39
C GLU A 167 -8.57 -9.66 7.22
N VAL A 168 -8.92 -10.71 7.96
CA VAL A 168 -8.05 -11.41 8.91
C VAL A 168 -6.96 -12.20 8.18
N LYS A 169 -5.75 -11.63 8.13
CA LYS A 169 -4.43 -12.30 8.22
C LYS A 169 -3.35 -11.22 8.29
N GLY A 170 -2.59 -11.20 9.38
CA GLY A 170 -1.85 -10.02 9.85
C GLY A 170 -0.55 -9.65 9.11
N VAL A 171 0.04 -8.56 9.62
CA VAL A 171 1.28 -7.87 9.20
C VAL A 171 2.46 -8.80 8.96
N ASP A 172 2.50 -9.93 9.67
CA ASP A 172 3.50 -10.97 9.50
C ASP A 172 3.52 -11.56 8.09
N SER A 173 2.37 -11.62 7.40
CA SER A 173 2.25 -12.22 6.06
C SER A 173 2.99 -11.45 4.98
N PHE A 174 3.05 -10.11 5.08
CA PHE A 174 3.79 -9.28 4.13
C PHE A 174 5.30 -9.47 4.30
N ASN A 175 5.79 -9.33 5.53
CA ASN A 175 7.20 -9.52 5.87
C ASN A 175 7.66 -10.96 5.58
N ASP A 176 6.83 -11.96 5.86
CA ASP A 176 7.09 -13.36 5.52
C ASP A 176 7.22 -13.58 4.02
N SER A 177 6.40 -12.91 3.21
CA SER A 177 6.52 -13.00 1.77
C SER A 177 7.80 -12.33 1.24
N ILE A 178 8.25 -11.22 1.85
CA ILE A 178 9.55 -10.61 1.51
C ILE A 178 10.69 -11.55 1.88
N HIS A 179 10.67 -12.11 3.08
CA HIS A 179 11.71 -13.04 3.54
C HIS A 179 11.75 -14.31 2.67
N LYS A 180 10.60 -14.85 2.27
CA LYS A 180 10.51 -15.97 1.33
C LYS A 180 11.13 -15.62 -0.03
N ALA A 181 10.81 -14.46 -0.59
CA ALA A 181 11.40 -14.01 -1.85
C ALA A 181 12.93 -13.83 -1.74
N TYR A 182 13.42 -13.34 -0.60
CA TYR A 182 14.86 -13.28 -0.31
C TYR A 182 15.49 -14.68 -0.29
N LEU A 183 14.90 -15.65 0.40
CA LEU A 183 15.41 -17.03 0.44
C LEU A 183 15.46 -17.64 -0.97
N GLU A 184 14.47 -17.36 -1.80
CA GLU A 184 14.43 -17.82 -3.19
C GLU A 184 15.62 -17.28 -4.00
N PHE A 185 15.93 -15.98 -3.91
CA PHE A 185 17.12 -15.41 -4.57
C PHE A 185 18.46 -15.99 -4.09
N ASN A 186 18.51 -16.60 -2.91
CA ASN A 186 19.72 -17.22 -2.37
C ASN A 186 19.71 -18.75 -2.51
N SER A 187 18.65 -19.34 -3.08
CA SER A 187 18.61 -20.76 -3.40
C SER A 187 19.60 -21.08 -4.53
N PRO A 188 20.36 -22.19 -4.45
CA PRO A 188 21.29 -22.61 -5.52
C PRO A 188 20.64 -22.85 -6.88
N SER A 189 19.31 -23.03 -6.91
CA SER A 189 18.55 -23.37 -8.10
C SER A 189 18.16 -22.19 -8.99
N VAL A 190 18.32 -20.94 -8.52
CA VAL A 190 17.93 -19.77 -9.31
C VAL A 190 19.09 -19.41 -10.25
N ASP A 191 18.88 -19.67 -11.54
CA ASP A 191 19.84 -19.38 -12.60
C ASP A 191 20.13 -17.88 -12.62
N ARG A 192 21.34 -17.51 -12.16
CA ARG A 192 21.81 -16.11 -12.14
C ARG A 192 22.11 -15.72 -13.57
N GLY A 193 21.06 -15.33 -14.30
CA GLY A 193 21.06 -15.11 -15.74
C GLY A 193 22.43 -14.78 -16.29
N LYS A 194 23.14 -15.81 -16.80
CA LYS A 194 24.43 -15.61 -17.46
C LYS A 194 24.18 -14.60 -18.57
N GLY A 195 24.73 -13.40 -18.38
CA GLY A 195 24.84 -12.43 -19.46
C GLY A 195 25.59 -13.11 -20.60
N SER A 196 24.86 -13.59 -21.59
CA SER A 196 25.41 -13.90 -22.89
C SER A 196 25.89 -12.57 -23.48
N GLY A 197 27.15 -12.25 -23.18
CA GLY A 197 27.89 -11.21 -23.88
C GLY A 197 27.98 -11.61 -25.34
N GLY A 198 27.03 -11.13 -26.14
CA GLY A 198 27.16 -11.07 -27.58
C GLY A 198 28.13 -9.94 -27.89
N ARG A 199 29.30 -10.33 -28.38
CA ARG A 199 30.26 -9.45 -29.06
C ARG A 199 29.66 -8.89 -30.35
#